data_AF-A0A4Q6F3M9-F1
#
_entry.id   AF-A0A4Q6F3M9-F1
#
_cell.length_a   1.000
_cell.length_b   1.000
_cell.length_c   1.000
_cell.angle_alpha   90.00
_cell.angle_beta   90.00
_cell.angle_gamma   90.00
#
_symmetry.space_group_name_H-M   'P 1'
#
loop_
_entity.id
_entity.type
_entity.pdbx_description
1 polymer ?
#
loop_
_entity_poly.entity_id
_entity_poly.type
_entity_poly.pdbx_seq_one_letter_code
_entity_poly.pdbx_strand_id
1 'polypeptide(L)'
;AMHRGIMMLIFLSLNLHHIYLDGIIKTFELIPCGGILPSKELVPFFITMTGGIFRVAMQLSAPVIVALIFANCALGLAARTVPQLNVFTMSFPIGFFVGMMIYLACIPFFPQWTTEYFTVSHNQIIRTIQGLAP
;
A
#
# COMPACT_ATOMS: atom_id res chain seq x y z
N ALA A 1 -2.06 9.78 -9.86
CA ALA A 1 -0.98 9.65 -10.86
C ALA A 1 0.41 9.82 -10.23
N MET A 2 0.66 10.89 -9.47
CA MET A 2 1.97 11.18 -8.84
C MET A 2 2.57 10.03 -8.01
N HIS A 3 1.78 9.43 -7.12
CA HIS A 3 2.21 8.30 -6.29
C HIS A 3 2.79 7.14 -7.11
N ARG A 4 2.18 6.79 -8.25
CA ARG A 4 2.64 5.66 -9.09
C ARG A 4 4.04 5.89 -9.65
N GLY A 5 4.36 7.11 -10.08
CA GLY A 5 5.68 7.45 -10.59
C GLY A 5 6.75 7.33 -9.51
N ILE A 6 6.46 7.84 -8.30
CA ILE A 6 7.36 7.74 -7.15
C ILE A 6 7.60 6.28 -6.78
N MET A 7 6.55 5.45 -6.73
CA MET A 7 6.70 4.02 -6.45
C MET A 7 7.54 3.28 -7.49
N MET A 8 7.38 3.59 -8.79
CA MET A 8 8.19 3.00 -9.86
C MET A 8 9.67 3.38 -9.72
N LEU A 9 9.96 4.64 -9.40
CA LEU A 9 11.33 5.11 -9.18
C LEU A 9 11.96 4.43 -7.96
N ILE A 10 11.22 4.33 -6.86
CA ILE A 10 11.66 3.61 -5.65
C ILE A 10 11.91 2.13 -5.97
N PHE A 11 11.00 1.49 -6.69
CA PHE A 11 11.11 0.09 -7.09
C PHE A 11 12.38 -0.20 -7.90
N LEU A 12 12.69 0.67 -8.87
CA LEU A 12 13.88 0.51 -9.70
C LEU A 12 15.16 0.86 -8.92
N SER A 13 15.15 1.95 -8.16
CA SER A 13 16.29 2.43 -7.35
C SER A 13 16.73 1.42 -6.30
N LEU A 14 15.76 0.73 -5.67
CA LEU A 14 16.00 -0.26 -4.63
C LEU A 14 16.24 -1.68 -5.18
N ASN A 15 16.37 -1.85 -6.51
CA ASN A 15 16.61 -3.14 -7.14
C ASN A 15 15.56 -4.22 -6.79
N LEU A 16 14.34 -3.81 -6.42
CA LEU A 16 13.27 -4.73 -5.99
C LEU A 16 12.81 -5.69 -7.09
N HIS A 17 13.08 -5.37 -8.35
CA HIS A 17 12.85 -6.25 -9.49
C HIS A 17 13.67 -7.55 -9.42
N HIS A 18 14.89 -7.52 -8.86
CA HIS A 18 15.69 -8.73 -8.68
C HIS A 18 15.01 -9.75 -7.76
N ILE A 19 14.34 -9.30 -6.71
CA ILE A 19 13.58 -10.16 -5.77
C ILE A 19 12.44 -10.88 -6.50
N TYR A 20 11.75 -10.18 -7.40
CA TYR A 20 10.67 -10.77 -8.19
C TYR A 20 11.18 -11.74 -9.25
N LEU A 21 12.29 -11.41 -9.92
CA LEU A 21 12.91 -12.31 -10.90
C LEU A 21 13.41 -13.60 -10.24
N ASP A 22 14.05 -13.51 -9.08
CA ASP A 22 14.45 -14.68 -8.28
C ASP A 22 13.23 -15.54 -7.88
N GLY A 23 12.12 -14.89 -7.50
CA GLY A 23 10.87 -15.58 -7.19
C GLY A 23 10.29 -16.36 -8.37
N ILE A 24 10.36 -15.80 -9.57
CA ILE A 24 9.91 -16.47 -10.80
C ILE A 24 10.77 -17.70 -11.08
N ILE A 25 12.09 -17.58 -10.99
CA ILE A 25 13.03 -18.69 -11.23
C ILE A 25 12.74 -19.84 -10.25
N LYS A 26 12.65 -19.54 -8.95
CA LYS A 26 12.30 -20.54 -7.92
C LYS A 26 10.95 -21.21 -8.16
N THR A 27 9.98 -20.48 -8.71
CA THR A 27 8.67 -21.04 -9.04
C THR A 27 8.79 -22.14 -10.10
N PHE A 28 9.63 -21.93 -11.13
CA PHE A 28 9.88 -22.94 -12.18
C PHE A 28 10.69 -24.14 -11.69
N GLU A 29 11.54 -23.97 -10.67
CA GLU A 29 12.24 -25.08 -10.01
C GLU A 29 11.29 -25.95 -9.18
N LEU A 30 10.35 -25.32 -8.46
CA LEU A 30 9.36 -26.01 -7.62
C LEU A 30 8.26 -26.68 -8.44
N ILE A 31 7.84 -26.05 -9.54
CA ILE A 31 6.74 -26.52 -10.39
C ILE A 31 7.22 -26.51 -11.84
N PRO A 32 7.81 -27.63 -12.31
CA PRO A 32 8.32 -27.71 -13.68
C PRO A 32 7.20 -27.59 -14.70
N CYS A 33 7.53 -27.15 -15.91
CA CYS A 33 6.59 -27.02 -17.02
C CYS A 33 5.86 -28.35 -17.29
N GLY A 34 4.54 -28.39 -17.05
CA GLY A 34 3.72 -29.60 -17.17
C GLY A 34 3.40 -30.32 -15.85
N GLY A 35 3.88 -29.81 -14.71
CA GLY A 35 3.53 -30.29 -13.38
C GLY A 35 2.06 -30.04 -13.01
N ILE A 36 1.51 -30.91 -12.15
CA ILE A 36 0.12 -30.77 -11.66
C ILE A 36 0.12 -29.73 -10.54
N LEU A 37 -0.61 -28.63 -10.74
CA LEU A 37 -0.83 -27.60 -9.73
C LEU A 37 -1.95 -28.03 -8.78
N PRO A 38 -1.74 -28.13 -7.46
CA PRO A 38 -2.83 -28.39 -6.52
C PRO A 38 -3.83 -27.24 -6.54
N SER A 39 -5.05 -27.50 -7.02
CA SER A 39 -6.07 -26.46 -7.19
C SER A 39 -6.65 -25.94 -5.86
N LYS A 40 -6.59 -26.75 -4.80
CA LYS A 40 -7.22 -26.44 -3.50
C LYS A 40 -6.56 -25.27 -2.76
N GLU A 41 -5.26 -25.10 -2.90
CA GLU A 41 -4.48 -24.08 -2.18
C GLU A 41 -4.37 -22.75 -2.95
N LEU A 42 -4.69 -22.74 -4.25
CA LEU A 42 -4.65 -21.53 -5.09
C LEU A 42 -5.76 -20.54 -4.76
N VAL A 43 -6.99 -21.03 -4.57
CA VAL A 43 -8.16 -20.19 -4.27
C VAL A 43 -7.96 -19.39 -2.97
N PRO A 44 -7.62 -20.00 -1.81
CA PRO A 44 -7.39 -19.25 -0.58
C PRO A 44 -6.18 -18.29 -0.69
N PHE A 45 -5.17 -18.64 -1.49
CA PHE A 45 -4.05 -17.75 -1.77
C PHE A 45 -4.49 -16.46 -2.48
N PHE A 46 -5.25 -16.56 -3.58
CA PHE A 46 -5.75 -15.38 -4.30
C PHE A 46 -6.67 -14.52 -3.43
N ILE A 47 -7.52 -15.13 -2.60
CA ILE A 47 -8.38 -14.40 -1.65
C ILE A 47 -7.52 -13.62 -0.66
N THR A 48 -6.49 -14.26 -0.09
CA THR A 48 -5.58 -13.63 0.88
C THR A 48 -4.79 -12.49 0.25
N MET A 49 -4.25 -12.69 -0.96
CA MET A 49 -3.51 -11.65 -1.69
C MET A 49 -4.41 -10.46 -2.03
N THR A 50 -5.64 -10.70 -2.47
CA THR A 50 -6.61 -9.65 -2.77
C THR A 50 -6.98 -8.86 -1.51
N GLY A 51 -7.19 -9.52 -0.37
CA GLY A 51 -7.39 -8.86 0.92
C GLY A 51 -6.17 -8.02 1.36
N GLY A 52 -4.96 -8.47 1.01
CA GLY A 52 -3.72 -7.72 1.23
C GLY A 52 -3.72 -6.34 0.58
N ILE A 53 -4.30 -6.20 -0.62
CA ILE A 53 -4.41 -4.92 -1.34
C ILE A 53 -5.18 -3.89 -0.51
N PHE A 54 -6.31 -4.29 0.09
CA PHE A 54 -7.13 -3.39 0.91
C PHE A 54 -6.38 -2.98 2.19
N ARG A 55 -5.71 -3.93 2.85
CA ARG A 55 -4.88 -3.65 4.02
C ARG A 55 -3.81 -2.61 3.71
N VAL A 56 -3.09 -2.78 2.60
CA VAL A 56 -2.04 -1.84 2.17
C VAL A 56 -2.61 -0.47 1.85
N ALA A 57 -3.70 -0.41 1.08
CA ALA A 57 -4.33 0.86 0.71
C ALA A 57 -4.78 1.64 1.95
N MET A 58 -5.36 0.94 2.93
CA MET A 58 -5.77 1.54 4.20
C MET A 58 -4.56 2.00 5.01
N GLN A 59 -3.51 1.18 5.14
CA GLN A 59 -2.30 1.53 5.89
C GLN A 59 -1.61 2.76 5.31
N LEU A 60 -1.49 2.84 3.98
CA LEU A 60 -0.84 3.96 3.30
C LEU A 60 -1.67 5.26 3.41
N SER A 61 -3.00 5.15 3.41
CA SER A 61 -3.92 6.30 3.49
C SER A 61 -4.23 6.74 4.92
N ALA A 62 -4.03 5.86 5.91
CA ALA A 62 -4.35 6.08 7.32
C ALA A 62 -3.85 7.42 7.88
N PRO A 63 -2.56 7.80 7.77
CA PRO A 63 -2.07 9.04 8.39
C PRO A 63 -2.76 10.28 7.83
N VAL A 64 -3.03 10.30 6.52
CA VAL A 64 -3.73 11.42 5.85
C VAL A 64 -5.20 11.47 6.26
N ILE A 65 -5.89 10.31 6.27
CA ILE A 65 -7.30 10.21 6.67
C ILE A 65 -7.48 10.70 8.11
N VAL A 66 -6.65 10.22 9.04
CA VAL A 66 -6.75 10.58 10.45
C VAL A 66 -6.60 12.09 10.63
N ALA A 67 -5.62 12.70 9.99
CA ALA A 67 -5.43 14.13 10.11
C ALA A 67 -6.51 14.98 9.44
N LEU A 68 -7.08 14.51 8.32
CA LEU A 68 -8.23 15.17 7.72
C LEU A 68 -9.46 15.09 8.62
N ILE A 69 -9.66 13.98 9.34
CA ILE A 69 -10.71 13.88 10.36
C ILE A 69 -10.49 14.93 11.45
N PHE A 70 -9.27 15.05 11.98
CA PHE A 70 -8.95 16.09 12.97
C PHE A 70 -9.14 17.52 12.44
N ALA A 71 -8.70 17.79 11.22
CA ALA A 71 -8.88 19.10 10.59
C ALA A 71 -10.37 19.45 10.41
N ASN A 72 -11.18 18.49 9.98
CA ASN A 72 -12.63 18.67 9.86
C ASN A 72 -13.30 18.88 11.23
N CYS A 73 -12.89 18.16 12.26
CA CYS A 73 -13.36 18.38 13.64
C CYS A 73 -12.99 19.78 14.14
N ALA A 74 -11.76 20.23 13.90
CA ALA A 74 -11.31 21.57 14.27
C ALA A 74 -12.12 22.66 13.55
N LEU A 75 -12.40 22.46 12.26
CA LEU A 75 -13.26 23.36 11.48
C LEU A 75 -14.70 23.38 11.96
N GLY A 76 -15.25 22.22 12.34
CA GLY A 76 -16.58 22.12 12.94
C GLY A 76 -16.68 22.86 14.28
N LEU A 77 -15.62 22.84 15.09
CA LEU A 77 -15.54 23.64 16.31
C LEU A 77 -15.42 25.14 16.00
N ALA A 78 -14.57 25.51 15.05
CA ALA A 78 -14.37 26.90 14.62
C ALA A 78 -15.66 27.54 14.07
N ALA A 79 -16.51 26.74 13.42
CA ALA A 79 -17.83 27.14 12.95
C ALA A 79 -18.74 27.69 14.07
N ARG A 80 -18.62 27.11 15.29
CA ARG A 80 -19.40 27.55 16.45
C ARG A 80 -18.87 28.85 17.04
N THR A 81 -17.56 29.08 16.97
CA THR A 81 -16.91 30.27 17.52
C THR A 81 -16.94 31.47 16.56
N VAL A 82 -16.92 31.23 15.24
CA VAL A 82 -16.96 32.26 14.20
C VAL A 82 -18.13 31.95 13.25
N PRO A 83 -19.37 32.36 13.56
CA PRO A 83 -20.57 31.96 12.82
C PRO A 83 -20.61 32.47 11.38
N GLN A 84 -19.89 33.55 11.10
CA GLN A 84 -19.74 34.14 9.75
C GLN A 84 -18.78 33.35 8.85
N LEU A 85 -18.09 32.33 9.38
CA LEU A 85 -17.13 31.53 8.64
C LEU A 85 -17.87 30.48 7.80
N ASN A 86 -17.72 30.57 6.46
CA ASN A 86 -18.25 29.54 5.57
C ASN A 86 -17.33 28.30 5.59
N VAL A 87 -17.67 27.34 6.45
CA VAL A 87 -16.91 26.11 6.68
C VAL A 87 -16.83 25.24 5.42
N PHE A 88 -17.88 25.21 4.60
CA PHE A 88 -17.88 24.43 3.36
C PHE A 88 -16.87 24.97 2.34
N THR A 89 -16.69 26.28 2.29
CA THR A 89 -15.68 26.90 1.42
C THR A 89 -14.27 26.76 1.98
N MET A 90 -14.10 26.83 3.31
CA MET A 90 -12.78 26.72 3.95
C MET A 90 -12.25 25.29 4.09
N SER A 91 -13.12 24.28 4.15
CA SER A 91 -12.72 22.89 4.30
C SER A 91 -11.88 22.39 3.13
N PHE A 92 -12.13 22.88 1.92
CA PHE A 92 -11.39 22.46 0.74
C PHE A 92 -9.93 22.97 0.76
N PRO A 93 -9.62 24.28 0.89
CA PRO A 93 -8.24 24.75 1.01
C PRO A 93 -7.51 24.12 2.20
N ILE A 94 -8.15 24.07 3.37
CA ILE A 94 -7.51 23.56 4.59
C ILE A 94 -7.25 22.07 4.48
N GLY A 95 -8.22 21.29 4.00
CA GLY A 95 -8.05 19.86 3.76
C GLY A 95 -6.94 19.59 2.75
N PHE A 96 -6.84 20.39 1.69
CA PHE A 96 -5.75 20.26 0.72
C PHE A 96 -4.37 20.49 1.36
N PHE A 97 -4.20 21.59 2.10
CA PHE A 97 -2.91 21.90 2.74
C PHE A 97 -2.52 20.87 3.79
N VAL A 98 -3.46 20.48 4.67
CA VAL A 98 -3.21 19.47 5.71
C VAL A 98 -2.87 18.13 5.08
N GLY A 99 -3.66 17.70 4.09
CA GLY A 99 -3.43 16.44 3.39
C GLY A 99 -2.07 16.41 2.68
N MET A 100 -1.69 17.50 2.01
CA MET A 100 -0.39 17.62 1.34
C MET A 100 0.77 17.64 2.32
N MET A 101 0.69 18.41 3.42
CA MET A 101 1.76 18.46 4.43
C MET A 101 2.09 17.07 4.96
N ILE A 102 1.06 16.29 5.26
CA ILE A 102 1.23 14.93 5.81
C ILE A 102 1.70 13.97 4.74
N TYR A 103 1.18 14.06 3.52
CA TYR A 103 1.67 13.27 2.42
C TYR A 103 3.17 13.49 2.20
N LEU A 104 3.63 14.74 2.17
CA LEU A 104 5.05 15.08 2.04
C LEU A 104 5.87 14.54 3.23
N ALA A 105 5.34 14.62 4.44
CA ALA A 105 6.00 14.05 5.62
C ALA A 105 6.13 12.52 5.56
N CYS A 106 5.22 11.82 4.86
CA CYS A 106 5.26 10.37 4.69
C CYS A 106 6.25 9.89 3.60
N ILE A 107 6.52 10.69 2.57
CA ILE A 107 7.42 10.32 1.46
C ILE A 107 8.76 9.71 1.91
N PRO A 108 9.53 10.29 2.85
CA PRO A 108 10.83 9.72 3.24
C PRO A 108 10.74 8.31 3.85
N PHE A 109 9.58 7.92 4.37
CA PHE A 109 9.36 6.59 4.95
C PHE A 109 8.98 5.52 3.91
N PHE A 110 8.58 5.94 2.70
CA PHE A 110 8.13 5.02 1.65
C PHE A 110 9.20 4.02 1.18
N PRO A 111 10.48 4.39 0.98
CA PRO A 111 11.51 3.43 0.58
C PRO A 111 11.65 2.27 1.57
N GLN A 112 11.70 2.56 2.87
CA GLN A 112 11.80 1.53 3.91
C GLN A 112 10.56 0.64 3.91
N TRP A 113 9.36 1.25 3.95
CA TRP A 113 8.09 0.51 3.97
C TRP A 113 7.93 -0.38 2.73
N THR A 114 8.33 0.09 1.54
CA THR A 114 8.28 -0.71 0.31
C THR A 114 9.22 -1.91 0.37
N THR A 115 10.48 -1.76 0.80
CA THR A 115 11.39 -2.92 0.91
C THR A 115 10.87 -4.01 1.83
N GLU A 116 10.32 -3.61 2.98
CA GLU A 116 9.77 -4.55 3.97
C GLU A 116 8.54 -5.27 3.40
N TYR A 117 7.61 -4.52 2.81
CA TYR A 117 6.41 -5.09 2.20
C TYR A 117 6.75 -6.07 1.06
N PHE A 118 7.67 -5.70 0.18
CA PHE A 118 8.10 -6.56 -0.93
C PHE A 118 8.79 -7.83 -0.44
N THR A 119 9.62 -7.76 0.60
CA THR A 119 10.30 -8.92 1.19
C THR A 119 9.30 -9.87 1.84
N VAL A 120 8.35 -9.34 2.62
CA VAL A 120 7.30 -10.15 3.27
C VAL A 120 6.39 -10.80 2.22
N SER A 121 5.97 -10.04 1.20
CA SER A 121 5.15 -10.53 0.09
C SER A 121 5.87 -11.66 -0.68
N HIS A 122 7.15 -11.47 -1.03
CA HIS A 122 7.95 -12.49 -1.68
C HIS A 122 8.02 -13.78 -0.85
N ASN A 123 8.28 -13.66 0.46
CA ASN A 123 8.33 -14.82 1.35
C ASN A 123 6.97 -15.53 1.47
N GLN A 124 5.86 -14.79 1.46
CA GLN A 124 4.52 -15.39 1.45
C GLN A 124 4.27 -16.17 0.16
N ILE A 125 4.62 -15.59 -0.99
CA ILE A 125 4.46 -16.23 -2.30
C ILE A 125 5.27 -17.53 -2.35
N ILE A 126 6.55 -17.50 -1.98
CA ILE A 126 7.40 -18.70 -1.99
C ILE A 126 6.88 -19.78 -1.03
N ARG A 127 6.43 -19.41 0.18
CA ARG A 127 5.87 -20.39 1.13
C ARG A 127 4.60 -21.06 0.60
N THR A 128 3.71 -20.30 -0.04
CA THR A 128 2.52 -20.89 -0.65
C THR A 128 2.88 -21.81 -1.81
N ILE A 129 3.86 -21.41 -2.65
CA ILE A 129 4.33 -22.25 -3.76
C ILE A 129 4.98 -23.54 -3.24
N GLN A 130 5.78 -23.47 -2.17
CA GLN A 130 6.33 -24.64 -1.50
C GLN A 130 5.24 -25.54 -0.90
N GLY A 131 4.18 -24.96 -0.32
CA GLY A 131 3.01 -25.73 0.14
C GLY A 131 2.18 -26.34 -1.00
N LEU A 132 2.35 -25.84 -2.23
CA LEU A 132 1.78 -26.39 -3.45
C LEU A 132 2.68 -27.44 -4.11
N ALA A 133 3.95 -27.55 -3.71
CA ALA A 133 4.81 -28.58 -4.24
C ALA A 133 4.35 -29.96 -3.70
N PRO A 134 4.30 -30.99 -4.54
CA PRO A 134 3.86 -32.33 -4.16
C PRO A 134 4.78 -33.00 -3.11
#